data_AF-A0A957R7V6-F1
#
_entry.id   AF-A0A957R7V6-F1
#
_cell.length_a   1.000
_cell.length_b   1.000
_cell.length_c   1.000
_cell.angle_alpha   90.00
_cell.angle_beta   90.00
_cell.angle_gamma   90.00
#
_symmetry.space_group_name_H-M   'P 1'
#
loop_
_entity.id
_entity.type
_entity.pdbx_description
1 polymer ?
#
loop_
_entity_poly.entity_id
_entity_poly.type
_entity_poly.pdbx_seq_one_letter_code
_entity_poly.pdbx_strand_id
1 'polypeptide(L)'
;MDKSKQLIVIGGGLAGTEAAWQAAELGIPVKLYEMRPERNTEAHVTGNLGELVCSNSLGSVIVHKAPGLLKAEMRGLGSLILECATQTAVPAGSSLAVDREGFAELVTSKIEGHPNIEIVREEVTTVPDGPCVIATGPLTSPTLAADIGRITGQSYLYFYDALSPIVEHDTIDMTIAFRKSRYDTGEQEDGDYINCPMTE
;
A
#
# COMPACT_ATOMS: atom_id res chain seq x y z
N MET A 1 -19.93 21.81 -12.10
CA MET A 1 -19.91 20.36 -11.87
C MET A 1 -20.53 20.09 -10.51
N ASP A 2 -21.40 19.09 -10.42
CA ASP A 2 -22.00 18.67 -9.15
C ASP A 2 -20.90 18.11 -8.22
N LYS A 3 -20.74 18.69 -7.03
CA LYS A 3 -19.76 18.23 -6.03
C LYS A 3 -20.05 16.80 -5.54
N SER A 4 -21.22 16.23 -5.85
CA SER A 4 -21.60 14.85 -5.52
C SER A 4 -20.89 13.76 -6.34
N LYS A 5 -20.13 14.12 -7.39
CA LYS A 5 -19.50 13.17 -8.34
C LYS A 5 -17.97 13.13 -8.29
N GLN A 6 -17.35 13.71 -7.26
CA GLN A 6 -15.89 13.76 -7.13
C GLN A 6 -15.41 12.69 -6.14
N LEU A 7 -14.35 11.96 -6.51
CA LEU A 7 -13.66 11.05 -5.61
C LEU A 7 -12.55 11.81 -4.87
N ILE A 8 -12.47 11.64 -3.55
CA ILE A 8 -11.33 12.12 -2.77
C ILE A 8 -10.34 10.97 -2.58
N VAL A 9 -9.06 11.23 -2.83
CA VAL A 9 -7.96 10.31 -2.54
C VAL A 9 -6.99 11.03 -1.62
N ILE A 10 -6.65 10.41 -0.49
CA ILE A 10 -5.79 11.01 0.54
C ILE A 10 -4.46 10.26 0.59
N GLY A 11 -3.37 10.94 0.29
CA GLY A 11 -2.01 10.41 0.24
C GLY A 11 -1.53 10.20 -1.19
N GLY A 12 -0.42 10.84 -1.56
CA GLY A 12 0.19 10.77 -2.88
C GLY A 12 1.27 9.70 -3.03
N GLY A 13 1.22 8.63 -2.25
CA GLY A 13 2.10 7.47 -2.39
C GLY A 13 1.66 6.54 -3.53
N LEU A 14 2.30 5.36 -3.66
CA LEU A 14 2.04 4.41 -4.74
C LEU A 14 0.56 4.03 -4.88
N ALA A 15 -0.12 3.74 -3.77
CA ALA A 15 -1.52 3.33 -3.78
C ALA A 15 -2.45 4.50 -4.14
N GLY A 16 -2.17 5.70 -3.63
CA GLY A 16 -3.03 6.86 -3.87
C GLY A 16 -2.92 7.42 -5.28
N THR A 17 -1.72 7.46 -5.86
CA THR A 17 -1.56 7.87 -7.27
C THR A 17 -2.19 6.86 -8.22
N GLU A 18 -2.04 5.55 -7.97
CA GLU A 18 -2.69 4.52 -8.77
C GLU A 18 -4.23 4.60 -8.64
N ALA A 19 -4.76 4.75 -7.42
CA ALA A 19 -6.21 4.90 -7.21
C ALA A 19 -6.77 6.14 -7.91
N ALA A 20 -6.07 7.28 -7.81
CA ALA A 20 -6.45 8.51 -8.49
C ALA A 20 -6.43 8.33 -10.00
N TRP A 21 -5.39 7.71 -10.54
CA TRP A 21 -5.25 7.44 -11.97
C TRP A 21 -6.39 6.55 -12.49
N GLN A 22 -6.63 5.41 -11.84
CA GLN A 22 -7.67 4.47 -12.27
C GLN A 22 -9.07 5.09 -12.24
N ALA A 23 -9.41 5.88 -11.20
CA ALA A 23 -10.68 6.59 -11.16
C ALA A 23 -10.80 7.65 -12.27
N ALA A 24 -9.71 8.37 -12.52
CA ALA A 24 -9.67 9.44 -13.50
C ALA A 24 -9.76 8.92 -14.96
N GLU A 25 -9.15 7.77 -15.25
CA GLU A 25 -9.27 7.04 -16.53
C GLU A 25 -10.70 6.55 -16.79
N LEU A 26 -11.47 6.28 -15.72
CA LEU A 26 -12.90 5.98 -15.80
C LEU A 26 -13.79 7.24 -15.89
N GLY A 27 -13.19 8.43 -16.02
CA GLY A 27 -13.89 9.70 -16.18
C GLY A 27 -14.43 10.28 -14.88
N ILE A 28 -14.01 9.78 -13.71
CA ILE A 28 -14.39 10.31 -12.40
C ILE A 28 -13.44 11.47 -12.05
N PRO A 29 -13.93 12.68 -11.76
CA PRO A 29 -13.09 13.75 -11.23
C PRO A 29 -12.49 13.36 -9.87
N VAL A 30 -11.19 13.56 -9.69
CA VAL A 30 -10.45 13.20 -8.49
C VAL A 30 -9.84 14.43 -7.84
N LYS A 31 -9.92 14.51 -6.51
CA LYS A 31 -9.06 15.36 -5.68
C LYS A 31 -8.05 14.49 -4.96
N LEU A 32 -6.78 14.59 -5.36
CA LEU A 32 -5.68 13.91 -4.72
C LEU A 32 -5.01 14.84 -3.70
N TYR A 33 -5.20 14.55 -2.42
CA TYR A 33 -4.54 15.25 -1.34
C TYR A 33 -3.16 14.66 -1.08
N GLU A 34 -2.16 15.52 -1.01
CA GLU A 34 -0.80 15.17 -0.58
C GLU A 34 -0.29 16.26 0.34
N MET A 35 0.05 15.89 1.58
CA MET A 35 0.51 16.86 2.58
C MET A 35 1.92 17.37 2.28
N ARG A 36 2.72 16.63 1.52
CA ARG A 36 4.07 17.04 1.09
C ARG A 36 4.00 18.02 -0.10
N PRO A 37 4.88 19.03 -0.17
CA PRO A 37 6.02 19.27 0.72
C PRO A 37 5.70 20.12 1.97
N GLU A 38 4.46 20.59 2.14
CA GLU A 38 4.08 21.48 3.25
C GLU A 38 4.29 20.81 4.62
N ARG A 39 3.97 19.52 4.71
CA ARG A 39 4.24 18.66 5.85
C ARG A 39 4.93 17.38 5.39
N ASN A 40 6.23 17.30 5.62
CA ASN A 40 7.00 16.09 5.37
C ASN A 40 6.81 15.03 6.46
N THR A 41 7.24 13.81 6.14
CA THR A 41 7.38 12.71 7.10
C THR A 41 8.86 12.51 7.43
N GLU A 42 9.16 11.62 8.37
CA GLU A 42 10.55 11.26 8.71
C GLU A 42 11.30 10.52 7.59
N ALA A 43 10.60 9.92 6.62
CA ALA A 43 11.22 9.10 5.57
C ALA A 43 11.28 9.77 4.19
N HIS A 44 10.32 10.65 3.88
CA HIS A 44 10.23 11.34 2.59
C HIS A 44 11.08 12.61 2.57
N VAL A 45 11.78 12.85 1.47
CA VAL A 45 12.67 14.01 1.28
C VAL A 45 12.20 14.97 0.19
N THR A 46 11.15 14.61 -0.57
CA THR A 46 10.61 15.44 -1.65
C THR A 46 9.10 15.69 -1.52
N GLY A 47 8.59 16.62 -2.32
CA GLY A 47 7.16 16.80 -2.57
C GLY A 47 6.60 15.92 -3.69
N ASN A 48 7.42 15.06 -4.30
CA ASN A 48 7.01 14.26 -5.44
C ASN A 48 6.07 13.12 -5.00
N LEU A 49 5.10 12.85 -5.85
CA LEU A 49 4.19 11.73 -5.71
C LEU A 49 4.90 10.41 -6.05
N GLY A 50 4.48 9.32 -5.43
CA GLY A 50 5.07 7.99 -5.67
C GLY A 50 6.52 7.83 -5.19
N GLU A 51 7.04 8.72 -4.33
CA GLU A 51 8.41 8.64 -3.82
C GLU A 51 8.68 7.29 -3.11
N LEU A 52 9.82 6.65 -3.45
CA LEU A 52 10.27 5.40 -2.87
C LEU A 52 11.27 5.67 -1.73
N VAL A 53 10.84 5.46 -0.48
CA VAL A 53 11.65 5.77 0.72
C VAL A 53 12.52 4.61 1.23
N CYS A 54 12.37 3.41 0.67
CA CYS A 54 13.13 2.22 1.06
C CYS A 54 13.86 1.64 -0.16
N SER A 55 13.61 0.38 -0.52
CA SER A 55 14.17 -0.24 -1.72
C SER A 55 13.69 0.45 -3.00
N ASN A 56 14.56 0.51 -4.02
CA ASN A 56 14.17 0.90 -5.38
C ASN A 56 13.69 -0.30 -6.21
N SER A 57 13.61 -1.50 -5.63
CA SER A 57 13.06 -2.68 -6.27
C SER A 57 11.57 -2.85 -5.95
N LEU A 58 10.77 -3.02 -7.00
CA LEU A 58 9.36 -3.38 -6.93
C LEU A 58 9.15 -4.90 -6.98
N GLY A 59 10.20 -5.69 -6.73
CA GLY A 59 10.15 -7.15 -6.70
C GLY A 59 10.23 -7.82 -8.08
N SER A 60 10.06 -9.14 -8.09
CA SER A 60 10.32 -9.96 -9.29
C SER A 60 9.40 -9.63 -10.47
N VAL A 61 9.91 -9.81 -11.69
CA VAL A 61 9.14 -9.79 -12.95
C VAL A 61 8.77 -11.18 -13.45
N ILE A 62 9.20 -12.25 -12.77
CA ILE A 62 8.90 -13.63 -13.16
C ILE A 62 7.45 -13.95 -12.82
N VAL A 63 6.63 -14.25 -13.84
CA VAL A 63 5.18 -14.43 -13.69
C VAL A 63 4.78 -15.57 -12.73
N HIS A 64 5.61 -16.58 -12.56
CA HIS A 64 5.37 -17.68 -11.61
C HIS A 64 5.69 -17.33 -10.15
N LYS A 65 6.14 -16.10 -9.88
CA LYS A 65 6.29 -15.56 -8.52
C LYS A 65 5.20 -14.54 -8.26
N ALA A 66 4.69 -14.48 -7.03
CA ALA A 66 3.59 -13.59 -6.67
C ALA A 66 3.78 -12.12 -7.11
N PRO A 67 4.95 -11.47 -6.92
CA PRO A 67 5.15 -10.10 -7.39
C PRO A 67 5.15 -9.96 -8.92
N GLY A 68 5.53 -11.01 -9.66
CA GLY A 68 5.54 -10.99 -11.12
C GLY A 68 4.16 -11.22 -11.71
N LEU A 69 3.36 -12.12 -11.10
CA LEU A 69 1.94 -12.29 -11.46
C LEU A 69 1.16 -10.99 -11.25
N LEU A 70 1.30 -10.36 -10.09
CA LEU A 70 0.65 -9.09 -9.78
C LEU A 70 0.98 -8.00 -10.82
N LYS A 71 2.26 -7.90 -11.25
CA LYS A 71 2.64 -6.96 -12.31
C LYS A 71 1.99 -7.30 -13.66
N ALA A 72 1.81 -8.59 -13.98
CA ALA A 72 1.13 -8.98 -15.21
C ALA A 72 -0.34 -8.54 -15.20
N GLU A 73 -1.03 -8.70 -14.07
CA GLU A 73 -2.40 -8.24 -13.85
C GLU A 73 -2.51 -6.72 -13.92
N MET A 74 -1.64 -6.01 -13.18
CA MET A 74 -1.57 -4.54 -13.20
C MET A 74 -1.32 -3.98 -14.60
N ARG A 75 -0.52 -4.66 -15.43
CA ARG A 75 -0.32 -4.27 -16.83
C ARG A 75 -1.61 -4.41 -17.64
N GLY A 76 -2.38 -5.48 -17.43
CA GLY A 76 -3.68 -5.68 -18.07
C GLY A 76 -4.72 -4.62 -17.68
N LEU A 77 -4.56 -4.02 -16.49
CA LEU A 77 -5.41 -2.94 -15.98
C LEU A 77 -4.87 -1.52 -16.29
N GLY A 78 -3.80 -1.40 -17.09
CA GLY A 78 -3.26 -0.09 -17.46
C GLY A 78 -2.64 0.69 -16.29
N SER A 79 -1.90 0.01 -15.40
CA SER A 79 -1.31 0.64 -14.22
C SER A 79 -0.33 1.76 -14.54
N LEU A 80 -0.55 2.93 -13.94
CA LEU A 80 0.35 4.08 -13.98
C LEU A 80 1.70 3.74 -13.35
N ILE A 81 1.68 3.17 -12.14
CA ILE A 81 2.89 2.85 -11.39
C ILE A 81 3.78 1.89 -12.17
N LEU A 82 3.20 0.85 -12.78
CA LEU A 82 3.99 -0.10 -13.55
C LEU A 82 4.51 0.50 -14.85
N GLU A 83 3.75 1.38 -15.50
CA GLU A 83 4.20 2.10 -16.68
C GLU A 83 5.40 2.99 -16.36
N CYS A 84 5.29 3.85 -15.33
CA CYS A 84 6.37 4.72 -14.87
C CYS A 84 7.60 3.90 -14.47
N ALA A 85 7.40 2.82 -13.71
CA ALA A 85 8.49 1.95 -13.28
C ALA A 85 9.20 1.25 -14.44
N THR A 86 8.48 0.92 -15.51
CA THR A 86 9.08 0.32 -16.72
C THR A 86 9.93 1.35 -17.47
N GLN A 87 9.48 2.61 -17.55
CA GLN A 87 10.21 3.68 -18.24
C GLN A 87 11.47 4.13 -17.50
N THR A 88 11.48 4.03 -16.18
CA THR A 88 12.63 4.40 -15.33
C THR A 88 13.41 3.19 -14.82
N ALA A 89 13.23 2.03 -15.46
CA ALA A 89 13.85 0.79 -15.03
C ALA A 89 15.39 0.84 -15.14
N VAL A 90 16.07 0.31 -14.12
CA VAL A 90 17.52 0.11 -14.08
C VAL A 90 17.85 -1.39 -13.99
N PRO A 91 19.04 -1.84 -14.43
CA PRO A 91 19.40 -3.26 -14.39
C PRO A 91 19.33 -3.86 -12.97
N ALA A 92 18.49 -4.89 -12.77
CA ALA A 92 18.31 -5.56 -11.48
C ALA A 92 18.00 -7.06 -11.58
N GLY A 93 18.53 -7.72 -12.61
CA GLY A 93 18.37 -9.17 -12.81
C GLY A 93 16.90 -9.56 -13.01
N SER A 94 16.35 -10.39 -12.11
CA SER A 94 14.96 -10.88 -12.19
C SER A 94 13.93 -9.98 -11.48
N SER A 95 14.36 -8.81 -11.02
CA SER A 95 13.51 -7.82 -10.35
C SER A 95 13.34 -6.58 -11.20
N LEU A 96 12.18 -5.93 -11.06
CA LEU A 96 11.99 -4.58 -11.56
C LEU A 96 12.57 -3.63 -10.51
N ALA A 97 13.67 -2.95 -10.84
CA ALA A 97 14.18 -1.84 -10.05
C ALA A 97 14.15 -0.57 -10.88
N VAL A 98 14.03 0.57 -10.21
CA VAL A 98 13.86 1.87 -10.86
C VAL A 98 14.92 2.86 -10.41
N ASP A 99 15.18 3.85 -11.25
CA ASP A 99 15.71 5.13 -10.79
C ASP A 99 14.63 5.82 -9.93
N ARG A 100 14.92 6.06 -8.65
CA ARG A 100 13.92 6.54 -7.68
C ARG A 100 13.42 7.94 -8.02
N GLU A 101 14.34 8.83 -8.36
CA GLU A 101 14.04 10.24 -8.63
C GLU A 101 13.24 10.34 -9.93
N GLY A 102 13.77 9.78 -11.02
CA GLY A 102 13.06 9.75 -12.30
C GLY A 102 11.69 9.07 -12.21
N PHE A 103 11.55 8.01 -11.40
CA PHE A 103 10.26 7.36 -11.18
C PHE A 103 9.24 8.30 -10.52
N ALA A 104 9.62 8.94 -9.41
CA ALA A 104 8.73 9.84 -8.68
C ALA A 104 8.38 11.09 -9.49
N GLU A 105 9.34 11.64 -10.23
CA GLU A 105 9.12 12.76 -11.16
C GLU A 105 8.13 12.40 -12.26
N LEU A 106 8.28 11.22 -12.87
CA LEU A 106 7.41 10.76 -13.94
C LEU A 106 5.98 10.50 -13.45
N VAL A 107 5.83 9.86 -12.28
CA VAL A 107 4.50 9.69 -11.64
C VAL A 107 3.86 11.05 -11.37
N THR A 108 4.63 11.99 -10.80
CA THR A 108 4.14 13.34 -10.49
C THR A 108 3.67 14.06 -11.74
N SER A 109 4.50 14.09 -12.78
CA SER A 109 4.21 14.76 -14.04
C SER A 109 2.96 14.19 -14.73
N LYS A 110 2.79 12.87 -14.71
CA LYS A 110 1.58 12.24 -15.28
C LYS A 110 0.32 12.59 -14.52
N ILE A 111 0.36 12.58 -13.18
CA ILE A 111 -0.79 12.96 -12.36
C ILE A 111 -1.13 14.44 -12.54
N GLU A 112 -0.14 15.33 -12.52
CA GLU A 112 -0.31 16.78 -12.75
C GLU A 112 -0.88 17.10 -14.12
N GLY A 113 -0.51 16.30 -15.13
CA GLY A 113 -1.00 16.46 -16.50
C GLY A 113 -2.39 15.87 -16.76
N HIS A 114 -2.99 15.15 -15.81
CA HIS A 114 -4.25 14.45 -16.05
C HIS A 114 -5.46 15.40 -15.86
N PRO A 115 -6.34 15.59 -16.87
CA PRO A 115 -7.38 16.62 -16.84
C PRO A 115 -8.47 16.40 -15.78
N ASN A 116 -8.64 15.15 -15.32
CA ASN A 116 -9.61 14.79 -14.28
C ASN A 116 -8.99 14.72 -12.86
N ILE A 117 -7.70 15.04 -12.68
CA ILE A 117 -7.08 14.99 -11.35
C ILE A 117 -6.67 16.40 -10.92
N GLU A 118 -7.18 16.83 -9.77
CA GLU A 118 -6.74 18.03 -9.06
C GLU A 118 -5.86 17.60 -7.88
N ILE A 119 -4.60 18.05 -7.86
CA ILE A 119 -3.74 17.86 -6.70
C ILE A 119 -3.97 18.98 -5.70
N VAL A 120 -4.24 18.61 -4.45
CA VAL A 120 -4.36 19.53 -3.33
C VAL A 120 -3.20 19.30 -2.37
N ARG A 121 -2.32 20.29 -2.25
CA ARG A 121 -1.16 20.25 -1.36
C ARG A 121 -1.59 20.68 0.04
N GLU A 122 -2.18 19.75 0.80
CA GLU A 122 -2.71 20.03 2.13
C GLU A 122 -2.75 18.75 2.97
N GLU A 123 -2.51 18.88 4.28
CA GLU A 123 -2.78 17.80 5.23
C GLU A 123 -4.29 17.64 5.47
N VAL A 124 -4.82 16.46 5.15
CA VAL A 124 -6.17 16.09 5.56
C VAL A 124 -6.14 15.61 7.00
N THR A 125 -6.92 16.26 7.86
CA THR A 125 -6.97 15.99 9.31
C THR A 125 -8.24 15.26 9.75
N THR A 126 -9.26 15.21 8.89
CA THR A 126 -10.55 14.56 9.15
C THR A 126 -10.95 13.78 7.91
N VAL A 127 -11.46 12.56 8.07
CA VAL A 127 -11.97 11.77 6.96
C VAL A 127 -13.17 12.49 6.36
N PRO A 128 -13.15 12.81 5.05
CA PRO A 128 -14.22 13.56 4.42
C PRO A 128 -15.50 12.73 4.31
N ASP A 129 -16.64 13.40 4.28
CA ASP A 129 -17.91 12.78 3.96
C ASP A 129 -17.96 12.33 2.48
N GLY A 130 -18.59 11.18 2.22
CA GLY A 130 -18.78 10.64 0.86
C GLY A 130 -17.68 9.66 0.41
N PRO A 131 -17.64 9.32 -0.90
CA PRO A 131 -16.67 8.38 -1.43
C PRO A 131 -15.23 8.89 -1.29
N CYS A 132 -14.39 8.15 -0.54
CA CYS A 132 -13.00 8.50 -0.28
C CYS A 132 -12.10 7.26 -0.27
N VAL A 133 -10.89 7.39 -0.81
CA VAL A 133 -9.79 6.42 -0.66
C VAL A 133 -8.75 7.00 0.29
N ILE A 134 -8.45 6.30 1.38
CA ILE A 134 -7.38 6.66 2.31
C ILE A 134 -6.15 5.81 1.96
N ALA A 135 -5.10 6.46 1.47
CA ALA A 135 -3.87 5.84 0.96
C ALA A 135 -2.60 6.54 1.49
N THR A 136 -2.62 6.93 2.77
CA THR A 136 -1.56 7.73 3.44
C THR A 136 -0.30 6.95 3.83
N GLY A 137 -0.26 5.64 3.54
CA GLY A 137 0.90 4.80 3.78
C GLY A 137 1.20 4.57 5.26
N PRO A 138 2.39 4.01 5.57
CA PRO A 138 2.75 3.61 6.93
C PRO A 138 2.99 4.80 7.87
N LEU A 139 3.23 6.00 7.33
CA LEU A 139 3.51 7.23 8.09
C LEU A 139 2.32 8.20 8.04
N THR A 140 1.11 7.67 8.27
CA THR A 140 -0.12 8.47 8.33
C THR A 140 0.00 9.54 9.41
N SER A 141 -0.49 10.76 9.14
CA SER A 141 -0.36 11.86 10.11
C SER A 141 -1.11 11.54 11.42
N PRO A 142 -0.59 11.95 12.58
CA PRO A 142 -1.22 11.63 13.87
C PRO A 142 -2.67 12.10 13.97
N THR A 143 -3.00 13.25 13.38
CA THR A 143 -4.35 13.83 13.40
C THR A 143 -5.33 12.96 12.59
N LEU A 144 -4.96 12.58 11.37
CA LEU A 144 -5.81 11.72 10.54
C LEU A 144 -5.93 10.32 11.13
N ALA A 145 -4.85 9.76 11.67
CA ALA A 145 -4.87 8.48 12.36
C ALA A 145 -5.87 8.48 13.55
N ALA A 146 -5.89 9.55 14.34
CA ALA A 146 -6.84 9.69 15.45
C ALA A 146 -8.29 9.72 14.95
N ASP A 147 -8.57 10.41 13.85
CA ASP A 147 -9.91 10.46 13.27
C ASP A 147 -10.35 9.12 12.65
N ILE A 148 -9.45 8.43 11.96
CA ILE A 148 -9.69 7.05 11.47
C ILE A 148 -10.00 6.12 12.65
N GLY A 149 -9.22 6.20 13.73
CA GLY A 149 -9.45 5.42 14.96
C GLY A 149 -10.84 5.69 15.56
N ARG A 150 -11.26 6.97 15.60
CA ARG A 150 -12.60 7.38 16.06
C ARG A 150 -13.72 6.77 15.21
N ILE A 151 -13.58 6.76 13.88
CA ILE A 151 -14.61 6.26 12.96
C ILE A 151 -14.71 4.73 12.98
N THR A 152 -13.56 4.05 13.03
CA THR A 152 -13.50 2.58 13.01
C THR A 152 -13.82 1.94 14.36
N GLY A 153 -13.95 2.74 15.42
CA GLY A 153 -14.28 2.26 16.76
C GLY A 153 -13.18 1.40 17.39
N GLN A 154 -11.93 1.52 16.91
CA GLN A 154 -10.85 0.61 17.30
C GLN A 154 -9.82 1.24 18.23
N SER A 155 -9.50 0.47 19.27
CA SER A 155 -8.29 0.60 20.11
C SER A 155 -7.01 0.11 19.40
N TYR A 156 -7.12 -0.45 18.19
CA TYR A 156 -6.11 -1.31 17.54
C TYR A 156 -5.59 -0.79 16.20
N LEU A 157 -5.64 0.53 15.96
CA LEU A 157 -4.94 1.14 14.83
C LEU A 157 -3.44 1.31 15.19
N TYR A 158 -2.59 0.43 14.66
CA TYR A 158 -1.15 0.49 14.86
C TYR A 158 -0.42 0.60 13.53
N PHE A 159 0.64 1.42 13.52
CA PHE A 159 1.52 1.63 12.36
C PHE A 159 2.87 0.92 12.51
N TYR A 160 2.96 0.00 13.46
CA TYR A 160 4.09 -0.92 13.62
C TYR A 160 3.58 -2.34 13.36
N ASP A 161 4.43 -3.15 12.74
CA ASP A 161 4.18 -4.56 12.54
C ASP A 161 4.87 -5.40 13.63
N ALA A 162 4.24 -6.50 13.98
CA ALA A 162 4.82 -7.55 14.83
C ALA A 162 4.55 -8.88 14.14
N LEU A 163 5.22 -9.08 12.99
CA LEU A 163 5.01 -10.26 12.15
C LEU A 163 5.93 -11.39 12.59
N SER A 164 5.35 -12.56 12.82
CA SER A 164 6.08 -13.83 12.88
C SER A 164 6.14 -14.45 11.48
N PRO A 165 7.16 -15.25 11.15
CA PRO A 165 7.18 -16.01 9.90
C PRO A 165 5.91 -16.85 9.75
N ILE A 166 5.31 -16.82 8.56
CA ILE A 166 4.16 -17.66 8.20
C ILE A 166 4.68 -18.78 7.31
N VAL A 167 4.27 -20.01 7.62
CA VAL A 167 4.59 -21.20 6.83
C VAL A 167 3.30 -21.81 6.28
N GLU A 168 3.40 -22.48 5.14
CA GLU A 168 2.28 -23.22 4.59
C GLU A 168 2.00 -24.47 5.43
N HIS A 169 0.74 -24.68 5.83
CA HIS A 169 0.34 -25.77 6.71
C HIS A 169 0.84 -27.13 6.21
N ASP A 170 0.69 -27.39 4.90
CA ASP A 170 1.01 -28.68 4.29
C ASP A 170 2.52 -28.95 4.19
N THR A 171 3.35 -27.97 4.52
CA THR A 171 4.81 -28.13 4.65
C THR A 171 5.26 -28.50 6.05
N ILE A 172 4.34 -28.54 7.03
CA ILE A 172 4.63 -28.92 8.41
C ILE A 172 4.61 -30.44 8.55
N ASP A 173 5.67 -31.03 9.10
CA ASP A 173 5.70 -32.45 9.45
C ASP A 173 4.86 -32.72 10.71
N MET A 174 3.58 -33.04 10.49
CA MET A 174 2.63 -33.38 11.54
C MET A 174 2.86 -34.76 12.17
N THR A 175 3.89 -35.52 11.74
CA THR A 175 4.32 -36.73 12.46
C THR A 175 5.17 -36.40 13.69
N ILE A 176 5.74 -35.19 13.74
CA ILE A 176 6.53 -34.65 14.86
C ILE A 176 5.73 -33.59 15.63
N ALA A 177 5.04 -32.70 14.91
CA ALA A 177 4.21 -31.66 15.50
C ALA A 177 2.82 -32.17 15.91
N PHE A 178 2.14 -31.46 16.81
CA PHE A 178 0.79 -31.83 17.25
C PHE A 178 -0.09 -30.62 17.54
N ARG A 179 -1.41 -30.78 17.35
CA ARG A 179 -2.38 -29.74 17.72
C ARG A 179 -2.74 -29.87 19.19
N LYS A 180 -2.68 -28.75 19.93
CA LYS A 180 -3.12 -28.67 21.33
C LYS A 180 -3.22 -27.22 21.79
N SER A 181 -4.25 -26.91 22.56
CA SER A 181 -4.33 -25.66 23.34
C SER A 181 -3.79 -25.87 24.75
N ARG A 182 -3.15 -24.85 25.31
CA ARG A 182 -2.61 -24.92 26.68
C ARG A 182 -3.76 -25.19 27.67
N TYR A 183 -3.57 -26.14 28.56
CA TYR A 183 -4.59 -26.56 29.55
C TYR A 183 -5.95 -26.94 28.95
N ASP A 184 -5.98 -27.32 27.67
CA ASP A 184 -7.19 -27.68 26.94
C ASP A 184 -8.25 -26.55 26.91
N THR A 185 -7.81 -25.28 27.06
CA THR A 185 -8.67 -24.09 26.98
C THR A 185 -8.73 -23.54 25.56
N GLY A 186 -9.11 -24.40 24.60
CA GLY A 186 -9.23 -24.03 23.19
C GLY A 186 -10.66 -23.92 22.70
N GLU A 187 -10.84 -23.31 21.54
CA GLU A 187 -12.13 -23.27 20.83
C GLU A 187 -12.36 -24.56 20.00
N GLN A 188 -11.28 -25.17 19.49
CA GLN A 188 -11.33 -26.41 18.73
C GLN A 188 -11.08 -27.64 19.60
N GLU A 189 -11.78 -28.74 19.30
CA GLU A 189 -11.65 -30.03 20.00
C GLU A 189 -10.20 -30.57 19.95
N ASP A 190 -9.53 -30.45 18.80
CA ASP A 190 -8.15 -30.88 18.61
C ASP A 190 -7.10 -29.82 19.03
N GLY A 191 -7.55 -28.65 19.49
CA GLY A 191 -6.70 -27.52 19.88
C GLY A 191 -6.37 -26.52 18.76
N ASP A 192 -6.13 -25.28 19.18
CA ASP A 192 -6.04 -24.12 18.28
C ASP A 192 -4.62 -23.86 17.77
N TYR A 193 -3.61 -24.45 18.42
CA TYR A 193 -2.19 -24.22 18.13
C TYR A 193 -1.50 -25.49 17.65
N ILE A 194 -0.59 -25.34 16.68
CA ILE A 194 0.37 -26.38 16.29
C ILE A 194 1.61 -26.21 17.17
N ASN A 195 1.99 -27.27 17.88
CA ASN A 195 3.12 -27.30 18.79
C ASN A 195 4.25 -28.11 18.16
N CYS A 196 5.43 -27.52 18.04
CA CYS A 196 6.64 -28.16 17.54
C CYS A 196 7.61 -28.40 18.71
N PRO A 197 7.67 -29.63 19.28
CA PRO A 197 8.50 -29.90 20.46
C PRO A 197 10.00 -29.80 20.15
N MET A 198 10.79 -29.34 21.13
CA MET A 198 12.25 -29.28 21.08
C MET A 198 12.85 -30.06 22.25
N THR A 199 14.04 -30.62 22.07
CA THR A 199 14.85 -31.19 23.17
C THR A 199 15.63 -30.09 23.89
N GLU A 200 16.09 -30.37 25.11
CA GLU A 200 17.06 -29.52 25.81
C GLU A 200 18.45 -29.55 25.14
#